data_AF-A0A7C2EKC7-F1
#
_entry.id   AF-A0A7C2EKC7-F1
#
_cell.length_a   1.000
_cell.length_b   1.000
_cell.length_c   1.000
_cell.angle_alpha   90.00
_cell.angle_beta   90.00
_cell.angle_gamma   90.00
#
_symmetry.space_group_name_H-M   'P 1'
#
loop_
_entity.id
_entity.type
_entity.pdbx_description
1 polymer ?
#
loop_
_entity_poly.entity_id
_entity_poly.type
_entity_poly.pdbx_seq_one_letter_code
_entity_poly.pdbx_strand_id
1 'polypeptide(L)' 'MRTALTSLILLIACAAVSAQAPRTTLKVGDKAPDFALPNGDGKLVMLSDYTTRSPVVLVFYRGFW' A
#
# COMPACT_ATOMS: atom_id res chain seq x y z
N MET A 1 -27.84 -2.19 -20.96
CA MET A 1 -27.27 -1.01 -20.27
C MET A 1 -26.83 -1.31 -18.83
N ARG A 2 -27.63 -2.02 -18.02
CA ARG A 2 -27.27 -2.37 -16.62
C ARG A 2 -26.06 -3.31 -16.49
N THR A 3 -25.91 -4.26 -17.42
CA THR A 3 -24.80 -5.22 -17.45
C THR A 3 -23.48 -4.63 -17.95
N ALA A 4 -23.54 -3.61 -18.82
CA ALA A 4 -22.35 -2.88 -19.27
C ALA A 4 -21.73 -2.06 -18.14
N LEU A 5 -22.57 -1.51 -17.25
CA LEU A 5 -22.14 -0.71 -16.10
C LEU A 5 -21.48 -1.57 -15.01
N THR A 6 -22.01 -2.78 -14.76
CA THR A 6 -21.44 -3.72 -13.79
C THR A 6 -20.10 -4.29 -14.25
N SER A 7 -19.95 -4.58 -15.55
CA SER A 7 -18.67 -5.05 -16.11
C SER A 7 -17.60 -3.97 -16.09
N LEU A 8 -17.99 -2.70 -16.24
CA LEU A 8 -17.07 -1.56 -16.19
C LEU A 8 -16.54 -1.30 -14.77
N ILE A 9 -17.40 -1.45 -13.74
CA ILE A 9 -17.00 -1.32 -12.32
C ILE A 9 -16.03 -2.45 -11.92
N LEU A 10 -16.26 -3.68 -12.41
CA LEU A 10 -15.37 -4.82 -12.16
C LEU A 10 -13.98 -4.65 -12.81
N LEU A 11 -13.92 -4.02 -13.98
CA LEU A 11 -12.67 -3.70 -14.69
C LEU A 11 -11.83 -2.64 -13.96
N ILE A 12 -12.47 -1.62 -13.35
CA ILE A 12 -11.78 -0.56 -12.60
C ILE A 12 -11.15 -1.10 -11.31
N ALA A 13 -11.80 -2.06 -10.63
CA ALA A 13 -11.25 -2.69 -9.43
C ALA A 13 -9.98 -3.53 -9.71
N CYS A 14 -9.85 -4.09 -10.91
CA CYS A 14 -8.69 -4.90 -11.30
C CYS A 14 -7.47 -4.07 -11.74
N ALA A 15 -7.67 -2.80 -12.13
CA ALA A 15 -6.62 -1.90 -12.63
C ALA A 15 -5.77 -1.24 -11.52
N ALA A 16 -6.16 -1.36 -10.25
CA ALA A 16 -5.36 -0.90 -9.12
C ALA A 16 -4.20 -1.87 -8.76
N VAL A 17 -4.10 -3.00 -9.48
CA VAL A 17 -3.12 -4.04 -9.19
C VAL A 17 -1.77 -3.70 -9.83
N SER A 18 -0.82 -3.35 -8.95
CA SER A 18 0.65 -3.34 -9.10
C SER A 18 1.32 -2.15 -9.81
N ALA A 19 1.36 -0.99 -9.14
CA ALA A 19 2.53 -0.12 -9.24
C ALA A 19 3.67 -0.77 -8.44
N GLN A 20 4.50 -1.59 -9.08
CA GLN A 20 5.69 -2.12 -8.43
C GLN A 20 6.64 -0.94 -8.17
N ALA A 21 6.77 -0.52 -6.92
CA ALA A 21 7.75 0.50 -6.56
C ALA A 21 9.14 0.07 -7.08
N PRO A 22 9.94 0.99 -7.65
CA PRO A 22 11.27 0.65 -8.13
C PRO A 22 12.05 -0.04 -7.01
N ARG A 23 12.62 -1.22 -7.32
CA ARG A 23 13.47 -1.99 -6.40
C ARG A 23 14.71 -1.16 -6.08
N THR A 24 14.59 -0.35 -5.05
CA THR A 24 15.64 0.53 -4.53
C THR A 24 16.17 -0.11 -3.26
N THR A 25 17.47 -0.39 -3.25
CA THR A 25 18.16 -0.81 -2.02
C THR A 25 18.27 0.43 -1.13
N LEU A 26 17.49 0.48 -0.06
CA LEU A 26 17.53 1.58 0.91
C LEU A 26 18.81 1.46 1.75
N LYS A 27 19.49 2.60 1.95
CA LYS A 27 20.60 2.75 2.90
C LYS A 27 20.21 3.70 4.03
N VAL A 28 20.97 3.67 5.12
CA VAL A 28 20.78 4.60 6.25
C VAL A 28 20.86 6.04 5.76
N GLY A 29 19.92 6.87 6.20
CA GLY A 29 19.78 8.27 5.79
C GLY A 29 18.86 8.48 4.57
N ASP A 30 18.52 7.43 3.82
CA ASP A 30 17.51 7.56 2.77
C ASP A 30 16.12 7.82 3.37
N LYS A 31 15.34 8.67 2.69
CA LYS A 31 13.92 8.83 3.02
C LYS A 31 13.18 7.53 2.74
N ALA A 32 12.46 7.01 3.73
CA ALA A 32 11.61 5.85 3.56
C ALA A 32 10.55 6.11 2.47
N PRO A 33 10.38 5.23 1.47
CA PRO A 33 9.31 5.33 0.49
C PRO A 33 7.95 5.30 1.19
N ASP A 34 7.04 6.17 0.76
CA ASP A 34 5.67 6.12 1.26
C ASP A 34 4.93 4.92 0.65
N PHE A 35 4.06 4.32 1.44
CA PHE A 35 3.22 3.20 1.01
C PHE A 35 1.89 3.24 1.74
N ALA A 36 0.86 2.68 1.11
CA ALA A 36 -0.47 2.53 1.68
C ALA A 36 -0.80 1.03 1.80
N LEU A 37 -1.11 0.56 3.02
CA LEU A 37 -1.49 -0.82 3.29
C LEU A 37 -2.71 -0.86 4.22
N PRO A 38 -3.57 -1.88 4.11
CA PRO A 38 -4.60 -2.09 5.11
C PRO A 38 -3.97 -2.43 6.47
N ASN A 39 -4.48 -1.82 7.53
CA ASN A 39 -4.16 -2.20 8.90
C ASN A 39 -4.91 -3.50 9.31
N GLY A 40 -4.78 -3.91 10.57
CA GLY A 40 -5.48 -5.10 11.10
C GLY A 40 -7.00 -5.05 11.02
N ASP A 41 -7.60 -3.85 10.92
CA ASP A 41 -9.04 -3.64 10.78
C ASP A 41 -9.47 -3.51 9.31
N GLY A 42 -8.54 -3.66 8.35
CA GLY A 42 -8.78 -3.47 6.92
C GLY A 42 -8.81 -2.01 6.46
N LYS A 43 -8.57 -1.04 7.36
CA LYS A 43 -8.50 0.38 7.01
C LYS A 43 -7.18 0.67 6.30
N LEU A 44 -7.25 1.32 5.14
CA LEU A 44 -6.05 1.79 4.43
C LEU A 44 -5.34 2.89 5.23
N VAL A 45 -4.05 2.71 5.50
CA VAL A 45 -3.20 3.68 6.22
C VAL A 45 -1.92 3.94 5.44
N MET A 46 -1.38 5.16 5.53
CA MET A 46 -0.12 5.55 4.87
C MET A 46 1.03 5.65 5.88
N LEU A 47 2.27 5.37 5.44
CA LEU A 47 3.45 5.55 6.31
C LEU A 47 3.62 7.02 6.74
N SER A 48 3.31 7.95 5.85
CA SER A 48 3.34 9.40 6.10
C SER A 48 2.40 9.85 7.24
N ASP A 49 1.29 9.15 7.46
CA ASP A 49 0.34 9.44 8.55
C ASP A 49 0.97 9.30 9.94
N TYR A 50 1.96 8.41 10.08
CA TYR A 50 2.63 8.09 11.34
C TYR A 50 3.95 8.84 11.49
N THR A 51 4.77 8.86 10.43
CA THR A 51 6.10 9.52 10.46
C THR A 51 6.04 11.02 10.68
N THR A 52 4.91 11.67 10.35
CA THR A 52 4.65 13.08 10.64
C THR A 52 4.39 13.35 12.13
N ARG A 53 4.00 12.32 12.90
CA ARG A 53 3.62 12.45 14.32
C ARG A 53 4.74 12.04 15.27
N SER A 54 5.44 10.94 14.96
CA SER A 54 6.48 10.37 15.80
C SER A 54 7.40 9.45 15.01
N PRO A 55 8.59 9.09 15.55
CA PRO A 55 9.41 8.02 14.99
C PRO A 55 8.63 6.71 14.86
N VAL A 56 8.92 5.94 13.80
CA VAL A 56 8.24 4.69 13.46
C VAL A 56 9.26 3.57 13.28
N VAL A 57 8.96 2.40 13.82
CA VAL A 57 9.71 1.16 13.58
C VAL A 57 8.88 0.26 12.67
N LEU A 58 9.44 -0.17 11.54
CA LEU A 58 8.81 -1.12 10.63
C LEU A 58 9.37 -2.52 10.86
N VAL A 59 8.49 -3.49 11.10
CA VAL A 59 8.86 -4.90 11.26
C VAL A 59 8.27 -5.67 10.07
N PHE A 60 9.15 -6.15 9.18
CA PHE A 60 8.77 -7.02 8.08
C PHE A 60 8.84 -8.46 8.53
N TYR A 61 7.69 -9.10 8.60
CA TYR A 61 7.61 -10.52 8.86
C TYR A 61 7.57 -11.31 7.56
N ARG A 62 8.13 -12.53 7.61
CA ARG A 62 8.23 -13.45 6.49
C ARG A 62 7.63 -14.79 6.92
N GLY A 63 6.65 -15.28 6.17
CA GLY A 63 5.92 -16.52 6.45
C GLY A 63 4.41 -16.29 6.61
N PHE A 64 3.68 -17.40 6.76
CA PHE A 64 2.29 -17.43 7.21
C PHE A 64 2.30 -17.80 8.70
N TRP A 65 1.54 -17.08 9.50
CA TRP A 65 1.19 -17.45 10.88
C TRP A 65 -0.27 -17.90 10.94
#